data_AF-A0AAD8E5J2-F1
#
_entry.id   AF-A0AAD8E5J2-F1
#
_cell.length_a   1.000
_cell.length_b   1.000
_cell.length_c   1.000
_cell.angle_alpha   90.00
_cell.angle_beta   90.00
_cell.angle_gamma   90.00
#
_symmetry.space_group_name_H-M   'P 1'
#
loop_
_entity.id
_entity.type
_entity.pdbx_description
1 polymer ?
#
loop_
_entity_poly.entity_id
_entity_poly.type
_entity_poly.pdbx_seq_one_letter_code
_entity_poly.pdbx_strand_id
1 'polypeptide(L)'
;PLIKPLLEETNQSFEVDPARLDPSEDIEENRRNLIALTQKVFDAIVSSADKFPPQLRSMCHCLYQVLSKRFPQFPQNNIGAVGTVIFLRFINPAIVSPQEMGIVNKQK
;
A
#
# COMPACT_ATOMS: atom_id res chain seq x y z
N PRO A 1 6.47 11.07 3.06
CA PRO A 1 7.88 10.88 3.47
C PRO A 1 8.57 9.64 2.88
N LEU A 2 7.83 8.55 2.58
CA LEU A 2 8.42 7.33 2.02
C LEU A 2 8.51 7.31 0.48
N ILE A 3 7.53 7.92 -0.20
CA ILE A 3 7.44 7.90 -1.67
C ILE A 3 8.47 8.83 -2.36
N LYS A 4 8.83 9.96 -1.75
CA LYS A 4 9.81 10.88 -2.35
C LYS A 4 11.23 10.29 -2.41
N PRO A 5 11.79 9.72 -1.32
CA PRO A 5 13.09 9.06 -1.38
C PRO A 5 13.11 7.90 -2.38
N LEU A 6 12.02 7.14 -2.50
CA LEU A 6 11.88 6.08 -3.51
C LEU A 6 11.99 6.57 -4.95
N LEU A 7 11.50 7.77 -5.24
CA LEU A 7 11.58 8.37 -6.56
C LEU A 7 12.96 9.01 -6.83
N GLU A 8 13.72 9.29 -5.77
CA GLU A 8 15.03 9.94 -5.83
C GLU A 8 16.20 8.92 -5.75
N GLU A 9 16.01 7.79 -5.09
CA GLU A 9 16.98 6.69 -4.98
C GLU A 9 16.95 5.81 -6.25
N THR A 10 17.71 6.21 -7.27
CA THR A 10 17.77 5.54 -8.58
C THR A 10 18.74 4.35 -8.67
N ASN A 11 19.44 4.01 -7.59
CA ASN A 11 20.51 3.00 -7.62
C ASN A 11 20.06 1.60 -7.20
N GLN A 12 18.78 1.40 -6.87
CA GLN A 12 18.23 0.10 -6.48
C GLN A 12 17.21 -0.38 -7.51
N SER A 13 17.37 -1.63 -7.93
CA SER A 13 16.37 -2.32 -8.76
C SER A 13 15.44 -3.14 -7.87
N PHE A 14 14.20 -3.25 -8.33
CA PHE A 14 13.12 -3.99 -7.67
C PHE A 14 12.49 -5.02 -8.64
N GLU A 15 13.11 -5.25 -9.79
CA GLU A 15 12.60 -6.18 -10.81
C GLU A 15 12.80 -7.62 -10.34
N VAL A 16 11.69 -8.37 -10.31
CA VAL A 16 11.65 -9.76 -9.82
C VAL A 16 11.12 -10.72 -10.89
N ASP A 17 10.84 -10.22 -12.09
CA ASP A 17 10.54 -11.04 -13.26
C ASP A 17 11.84 -11.42 -13.98
N PRO A 18 12.22 -12.72 -14.00
CA PRO A 18 13.43 -13.19 -14.69
C PRO A 18 13.46 -12.83 -16.19
N ALA A 19 12.30 -12.66 -16.83
CA ALA A 19 12.23 -12.29 -18.24
C ALA A 19 12.54 -10.82 -18.51
N ARG A 20 12.56 -9.98 -17.46
CA ARG A 20 12.77 -8.51 -17.54
C ARG A 20 14.04 -8.05 -16.82
N LEU A 21 14.79 -8.99 -16.23
CA LEU A 21 16.01 -8.73 -15.49
C LEU A 21 17.17 -8.36 -16.44
N ASP A 22 17.92 -7.32 -16.09
CA ASP A 22 19.16 -6.99 -16.81
C ASP A 22 20.25 -8.04 -16.50
N PRO A 23 21.11 -8.42 -17.45
CA PRO A 23 22.20 -9.37 -17.20
C PRO A 23 23.17 -8.97 -16.07
N SER A 24 23.20 -7.69 -15.69
CA SER A 24 24.02 -7.15 -14.60
C SER A 24 23.34 -7.18 -13.22
N GLU A 25 22.06 -7.52 -13.13
CA GLU A 25 21.28 -7.49 -11.90
C GLU A 25 21.21 -8.87 -11.20
N ASP A 26 21.18 -8.85 -9.87
CA ASP A 26 20.92 -10.02 -9.05
C ASP A 26 19.45 -10.03 -8.59
N ILE A 27 18.67 -11.00 -9.09
CA ILE A 27 17.26 -11.16 -8.75
C ILE A 27 17.01 -11.39 -7.25
N GLU A 28 17.94 -12.02 -6.52
CA GLU A 28 17.80 -12.24 -5.09
C GLU A 28 18.09 -10.97 -4.30
N GLU A 29 18.98 -10.10 -4.81
CA GLU A 29 19.14 -8.74 -4.27
C GLU A 29 17.88 -7.91 -4.51
N ASN A 30 17.37 -7.87 -5.74
CA ASN A 30 16.14 -7.13 -6.08
C ASN A 30 14.94 -7.60 -5.26
N ARG A 31 14.79 -8.91 -5.05
CA ARG A 31 13.74 -9.46 -4.19
C ARG A 31 13.88 -8.98 -2.74
N ARG A 32 15.09 -8.99 -2.18
CA ARG A 32 15.33 -8.49 -0.82
C ARG A 32 15.02 -7.00 -0.71
N ASN A 33 15.42 -6.20 -1.71
CA ASN A 33 15.12 -4.78 -1.79
C ASN A 33 13.60 -4.54 -1.81
N LEU A 34 12.86 -5.28 -2.64
CA LEU A 34 11.41 -5.16 -2.75
C LEU A 34 10.69 -5.55 -1.45
N ILE A 35 11.11 -6.61 -0.79
CA ILE A 35 10.56 -7.02 0.51
C ILE A 35 10.83 -5.97 1.58
N ALA A 36 12.07 -5.48 1.69
CA ALA A 36 12.44 -4.47 2.68
C ALA A 36 11.65 -3.17 2.48
N LEU A 37 11.49 -2.74 1.23
CA LEU A 37 10.67 -1.60 0.88
C LEU A 37 9.21 -1.80 1.27
N THR A 38 8.62 -2.94 0.85
CA THR A 38 7.22 -3.25 1.12
C THR A 38 6.95 -3.29 2.62
N GLN A 39 7.85 -3.89 3.40
CA GLN A 39 7.77 -3.92 4.86
C GLN A 39 7.78 -2.51 5.45
N LYS A 40 8.72 -1.65 5.01
CA LYS A 40 8.81 -0.25 5.48
C LYS A 40 7.53 0.54 5.20
N VAL A 41 6.93 0.37 4.01
CA VAL A 41 5.66 1.01 3.66
C VAL A 41 4.51 0.45 4.50
N PHE A 42 4.45 -0.87 4.66
CA PHE A 42 3.42 -1.53 5.45
C PHE A 42 3.46 -1.11 6.93
N ASP A 43 4.63 -1.09 7.54
CA ASP A 43 4.81 -0.67 8.94
C ASP A 43 4.41 0.78 9.15
N ALA A 44 4.70 1.66 8.17
CA ALA A 44 4.26 3.05 8.22
C ALA A 44 2.73 3.19 8.10
N ILE A 45 2.06 2.33 7.32
CA ILE A 45 0.60 2.29 7.25
C ILE A 45 0.02 1.86 8.60
N VAL A 46 0.49 0.73 9.15
CA VAL A 46 -0.03 0.18 10.41
C VAL A 46 0.23 1.13 11.59
N SER A 47 1.42 1.70 11.69
CA SER A 47 1.76 2.67 12.75
C SER A 47 1.04 4.00 12.62
N SER A 48 0.42 4.32 11.47
CA SER A 48 -0.36 5.54 11.27
C SER A 48 -1.85 5.42 11.65
N ALA A 49 -2.25 4.29 12.24
CA ALA A 49 -3.64 4.02 12.59
C ALA A 49 -4.27 5.09 13.51
N ASP A 50 -3.47 5.71 14.38
CA ASP A 50 -3.85 6.81 15.27
C ASP A 50 -4.16 8.10 14.49
N LYS A 51 -3.36 8.40 13.47
CA LYS A 51 -3.49 9.55 12.55
C LYS A 51 -4.60 9.37 11.52
N PHE A 52 -5.22 8.19 11.46
CA PHE A 52 -6.28 7.93 10.50
C PHE A 52 -7.49 8.84 10.75
N PRO A 53 -8.00 9.57 9.73
CA PRO A 53 -9.06 10.55 9.91
C PRO A 53 -10.32 9.96 10.56
N PRO A 54 -10.88 10.58 11.61
CA PRO A 54 -12.07 10.07 12.31
C PRO A 54 -13.26 9.81 11.38
N GLN A 55 -13.44 10.65 10.37
CA GLN A 55 -14.53 10.55 9.39
C GLN A 55 -14.41 9.26 8.56
N LEU A 56 -13.20 8.95 8.07
CA LEU A 56 -12.93 7.70 7.36
C LEU A 56 -13.07 6.51 8.29
N ARG A 57 -12.66 6.63 9.56
CA ARG A 57 -12.83 5.58 10.57
C ARG A 57 -14.32 5.26 10.77
N SER A 58 -15.17 6.29 10.85
CA SER A 58 -16.63 6.13 10.92
C SER A 58 -17.20 5.45 9.67
N MET A 59 -16.72 5.80 8.47
CA MET A 59 -17.15 5.13 7.23
C MET A 59 -16.76 3.64 7.22
N CYS A 60 -15.54 3.31 7.65
CA CYS A 60 -15.08 1.92 7.76
C CYS A 60 -15.93 1.13 8.77
N HIS A 61 -16.26 1.75 9.91
CA HIS A 61 -17.13 1.16 10.91
C HIS A 61 -18.55 0.92 10.37
N CYS A 62 -19.11 1.89 9.65
CA CYS A 62 -20.41 1.76 9.00
C CYS A 62 -20.42 0.59 8.00
N LEU A 63 -19.40 0.50 7.16
CA LEU A 63 -19.24 -0.62 6.22
C LEU A 63 -19.15 -1.95 6.96
N TYR A 64 -18.35 -2.03 8.02
CA TYR A 64 -18.24 -3.23 8.84
C TYR A 64 -19.59 -3.65 9.44
N GLN A 65 -20.37 -2.69 9.97
CA GLN A 65 -21.70 -2.97 10.53
C GLN A 65 -22.67 -3.52 9.49
N VAL A 66 -22.70 -2.94 8.28
CA VAL A 66 -23.55 -3.42 7.19
C VAL A 66 -23.15 -4.83 6.77
N LEU A 67 -21.85 -5.10 6.63
CA LEU A 67 -21.35 -6.44 6.32
C LEU A 67 -21.66 -7.44 7.42
N SER A 68 -21.53 -7.05 8.69
CA SER A 68 -21.84 -7.91 9.84
C SER A 68 -23.32 -8.25 9.93
N LYS A 69 -24.21 -7.34 9.54
CA LYS A 69 -25.65 -7.62 9.44
C LYS A 69 -25.98 -8.55 8.27
N ARG A 70 -25.29 -8.42 7.14
CA ARG A 70 -25.55 -9.20 5.92
C ARG A 70 -24.91 -10.59 5.94
N PHE A 71 -23.72 -10.71 6.53
CA PHE A 71 -22.90 -11.92 6.58
C PHE A 71 -22.45 -12.20 8.03
N PRO A 72 -23.39 -12.48 8.95
CA PRO A 72 -23.08 -12.63 10.37
C PRO A 72 -22.19 -13.85 10.66
N GLN A 73 -22.24 -14.90 9.81
CA GLN A 73 -21.43 -16.11 10.01
C GLN A 73 -19.94 -15.94 9.67
N PHE A 74 -19.52 -14.81 9.07
CA PHE A 74 -18.13 -14.60 8.60
C PHE A 74 -17.53 -13.28 9.12
N PRO A 75 -17.37 -13.10 10.45
CA PRO A 75 -16.86 -11.85 11.03
C PRO A 75 -15.44 -11.50 10.55
N GLN A 76 -14.59 -12.50 10.32
CA GLN A 76 -13.22 -12.30 9.80
C GLN A 76 -13.22 -11.83 8.33
N ASN A 77 -14.13 -12.33 7.50
CA ASN A 77 -14.25 -11.87 6.12
C ASN A 77 -14.79 -10.44 6.07
N ASN A 78 -15.67 -10.06 7.00
CA ASN A 78 -16.23 -8.71 7.06
C ASN A 78 -15.17 -7.66 7.39
N ILE A 79 -14.26 -7.94 8.34
CA ILE A 79 -13.13 -7.04 8.62
C ILE A 79 -12.12 -7.05 7.46
N GLY A 80 -11.87 -8.22 6.85
CA GLY A 80 -11.02 -8.32 5.66
C GLY A 80 -11.54 -7.49 4.49
N ALA A 81 -12.86 -7.51 4.24
CA ALA A 81 -13.49 -6.72 3.19
C ALA A 81 -13.33 -5.20 3.38
N VAL A 82 -13.41 -4.71 4.63
CA VAL A 82 -13.12 -3.30 4.94
C VAL A 82 -11.65 -2.99 4.63
N GLY A 83 -10.72 -3.85 5.05
CA GLY A 83 -9.30 -3.72 4.73
C GLY A 83 -9.05 -3.68 3.22
N THR A 84 -9.66 -4.59 2.46
CA THR A 84 -9.56 -4.63 1.00
C THR A 84 -10.05 -3.33 0.37
N VAL A 85 -11.15 -2.75 0.84
CA VAL A 85 -11.65 -1.46 0.33
C VAL A 85 -10.65 -0.34 0.59
N ILE A 86 -10.07 -0.28 1.80
CA ILE A 86 -9.07 0.74 2.16
C ILE A 86 -7.82 0.60 1.26
N PHE A 87 -7.27 -0.61 1.15
CA PHE A 87 -6.08 -0.84 0.35
C PHE A 87 -6.33 -0.62 -1.14
N LEU A 88 -7.38 -1.19 -1.70
CA LEU A 88 -7.62 -1.17 -3.13
C LEU A 88 -8.06 0.21 -3.65
N ARG A 89 -8.84 0.96 -2.86
CA ARG A 89 -9.41 2.25 -3.33
C ARG A 89 -8.66 3.49 -2.87
N PHE A 90 -7.86 3.40 -1.80
CA PHE A 90 -7.20 4.57 -1.24
C PHE A 90 -5.67 4.41 -1.22
N ILE A 91 -5.16 3.36 -0.58
CA ILE A 91 -3.71 3.21 -0.37
C ILE A 91 -2.98 2.83 -1.66
N ASN A 92 -3.39 1.78 -2.36
CA ASN A 92 -2.71 1.31 -3.57
C ASN A 92 -2.73 2.35 -4.71
N PRO A 93 -3.86 3.05 -4.98
CA PRO A 93 -3.85 4.13 -5.97
C PRO A 93 -2.86 5.24 -5.62
N ALA A 94 -2.72 5.59 -4.34
CA ALA A 94 -1.75 6.57 -3.86
C ALA A 94 -0.28 6.10 -3.98
N ILE A 95 -0.03 4.79 -3.84
CA ILE A 95 1.30 4.20 -4.02
C ILE A 95 1.69 4.13 -5.49
N VAL A 96 0.78 3.68 -6.36
CA VAL A 96 1.04 3.46 -7.80
C VAL A 96 1.08 4.78 -8.57
N SER A 97 0.18 5.71 -8.24
CA SER A 97 0.05 7.01 -8.92
C SER A 97 0.16 8.18 -7.95
N PRO A 98 1.31 8.39 -7.28
CA PRO A 98 1.46 9.41 -6.25
C PRO A 98 1.32 10.84 -6.81
N GLN A 99 1.63 11.06 -8.10
CA GLN A 99 1.47 12.35 -8.76
C GLN A 99 0.00 12.71 -8.99
N GLU A 100 -0.80 11.75 -9.46
CA GLU A 100 -2.23 11.94 -9.72
C GLU A 100 -3.01 12.19 -8.43
N MET A 101 -2.55 11.58 -7.33
CA MET A 101 -3.10 11.75 -5.99
C MET A 101 -2.53 12.96 -5.24
N GLY A 102 -1.68 13.78 -5.89
CA GLY A 102 -1.14 15.01 -5.32
C GLY A 102 -0.12 14.80 -4.18
N ILE A 103 0.44 13.61 -4.03
CA ILE A 103 1.40 13.25 -2.97
C ILE A 103 2.80 13.74 -3.31
N VAL A 104 3.13 13.75 -4.61
CA VAL A 104 4.40 14.29 -5.13
C VAL A 104 4.11 15.25 -6.28
N ASN A 105 4.87 16.34 -6.36
CA ASN A 105 4.77 17.27 -7.47
C ASN A 105 5.32 16.61 -8.74
N LYS A 106 4.69 16.80 -9.89
CA LYS A 106 5.33 16.48 -11.18
C LYS A 106 6.64 17.26 -11.26
N GLN A 107 7.77 16.55 -11.39
CA GLN A 107 9.00 17.20 -11.84
C GLN A 107 8.71 17.74 -13.25
N LYS A 108 8.84 19.06 -13.41
CA LYS A 108 8.79 19.75 -14.70
C LYS A 108 10.11 19.58 -15.42
#